data_AF-A0A091AW70-F1
#
_entry.id   AF-A0A091AW70-F1
#
_cell.length_a   1.000
_cell.length_b   1.000
_cell.length_c   1.000
_cell.angle_alpha   90.00
_cell.angle_beta   90.00
_cell.angle_gamma   90.00
#
_symmetry.space_group_name_H-M   'P 1'
#
loop_
_entity.id
_entity.type
_entity.pdbx_description
1 polymer ?
#
loop_
_entity_poly.entity_id
_entity_poly.type
_entity_poly.pdbx_seq_one_letter_code
_entity_poly.pdbx_strand_id
1 'polypeptide(L)'
;MTDAPAKPAPGPLQRLVASLLGLLQSHLGIFSIEVEEARERLIKTLVLSILGAGAILLCLLTVALGVVLMIDPAYRLVAVIGLGAGFLILGAGCLAFVWQGMKNDPAPFAMTLDELRRDRERLLP
;
A
#
# COMPACT_ATOMS: atom_id res chain seq x y z
N MET A 1 67.60 12.41 -6.60
CA MET A 1 66.80 11.29 -6.08
C MET A 1 65.89 11.87 -5.02
N THR A 2 64.67 12.25 -5.42
CA THR A 2 63.68 12.90 -4.56
C THR A 2 62.74 11.83 -4.03
N ASP A 3 62.78 11.60 -2.72
CA ASP A 3 61.85 10.72 -1.99
C ASP A 3 60.41 11.24 -2.14
N ALA A 4 59.52 10.40 -2.66
CA ALA A 4 58.08 10.65 -2.69
C ALA A 4 57.47 10.17 -1.36
N PRO A 5 56.68 10.97 -0.65
CA PRO A 5 56.12 10.56 0.63
C PRO A 5 55.04 9.49 0.43
N ALA A 6 55.19 8.36 1.12
CA ALA A 6 54.22 7.27 1.12
C ALA A 6 52.87 7.77 1.67
N LYS A 7 51.82 7.71 0.84
CA LYS A 7 50.45 8.09 1.18
C LYS A 7 49.99 7.26 2.40
N PRO A 8 49.46 7.87 3.47
CA PRO A 8 49.11 7.15 4.68
C PRO A 8 48.02 6.11 4.36
N ALA A 9 48.21 4.89 4.85
CA ALA A 9 47.23 3.83 4.70
C ALA A 9 45.90 4.28 5.34
N PRO A 10 44.76 4.14 4.64
CA PRO A 10 43.47 4.57 5.16
C PRO A 10 43.18 3.86 6.49
N GLY A 11 42.74 4.64 7.47
CA GLY A 11 42.47 4.12 8.81
C GLY A 11 41.39 3.03 8.81
N PRO A 12 41.38 2.12 9.81
CA PRO A 12 40.40 1.04 9.89
C PRO A 12 38.94 1.52 9.78
N LEU A 13 38.64 2.72 10.29
CA LEU A 13 37.35 3.39 10.16
C LEU A 13 36.99 3.74 8.71
N GLN A 14 37.93 4.22 7.91
CA GLN A 14 37.70 4.53 6.49
C GLN A 14 37.42 3.28 5.67
N ARG A 15 38.08 2.15 6.01
CA ARG A 15 37.79 0.86 5.38
C ARG A 15 36.39 0.35 5.72
N LEU A 16 35.97 0.45 6.99
CA LEU A 16 34.63 0.06 7.42
C LEU A 16 33.54 0.89 6.74
N VAL A 17 33.72 2.22 6.68
CA VAL A 17 32.78 3.13 5.99
C VAL A 17 32.71 2.82 4.49
N ALA A 18 33.84 2.53 3.84
CA ALA A 18 33.86 2.15 2.43
C ALA A 18 33.16 0.80 2.17
N SER A 19 33.33 -0.18 3.06
CA SER A 19 32.62 -1.47 2.97
C SER A 19 31.11 -1.33 3.21
N LEU A 20 30.70 -0.52 4.18
CA LEU A 20 29.29 -0.18 4.44
C LEU A 20 28.65 0.54 3.25
N LEU A 21 29.35 1.50 2.65
CA LEU A 21 28.88 2.20 1.45
C LEU A 21 28.79 1.27 0.24
N GLY A 22 29.76 0.36 0.05
CA GLY A 22 29.71 -0.64 -1.02
C GLY A 22 28.57 -1.65 -0.85
N LEU A 23 28.25 -2.04 0.39
CA LEU A 23 27.09 -2.87 0.71
C LEU A 23 25.77 -2.11 0.49
N LEU A 24 25.64 -0.87 0.99
CA LEU A 24 24.46 -0.06 0.73
C LEU A 24 24.22 0.14 -0.77
N GLN A 25 25.28 0.42 -1.53
CA GLN A 25 25.17 0.70 -2.96
C GLN A 25 24.76 -0.52 -3.79
N SER A 26 25.13 -1.73 -3.36
CA SER A 26 24.72 -2.97 -4.01
C SER A 26 23.29 -3.38 -3.64
N HIS A 27 22.87 -3.16 -2.39
CA HIS A 27 21.51 -3.47 -1.96
C HIS A 27 20.47 -2.43 -2.38
N LEU A 28 20.82 -1.14 -2.45
CA LEU A 28 19.92 -0.07 -2.92
C LEU A 28 19.48 -0.27 -4.38
N GLY A 29 20.34 -0.85 -5.21
CA GLY A 29 19.97 -1.23 -6.58
C GLY A 29 18.86 -2.28 -6.62
N ILE A 30 18.94 -3.30 -5.76
CA ILE A 30 17.94 -4.37 -5.67
C ILE A 30 16.66 -3.88 -4.97
N PHE A 31 16.78 -3.14 -3.87
CA PHE A 31 15.65 -2.51 -3.18
C PHE A 31 14.87 -1.58 -4.10
N SER A 32 15.54 -0.81 -4.95
CA SER A 32 14.86 0.06 -5.92
C SER A 32 14.05 -0.75 -6.93
N ILE A 33 14.54 -1.91 -7.36
CA ILE A 33 13.84 -2.79 -8.31
C ILE A 33 12.64 -3.46 -7.63
N GLU A 34 12.80 -3.99 -6.42
CA GLU A 34 11.72 -4.62 -5.67
C GLU A 34 10.59 -3.65 -5.32
N VAL A 35 10.93 -2.39 -4.98
CA VAL A 35 9.95 -1.32 -4.74
C VAL A 35 9.22 -0.94 -6.03
N GLU A 36 9.91 -0.85 -7.16
CA GLU A 36 9.30 -0.57 -8.47
C GLU A 36 8.28 -1.67 -8.83
N GLU A 37 8.66 -2.95 -8.66
CA GLU A 37 7.76 -4.07 -8.93
C GLU A 37 6.56 -4.11 -7.96
N ALA A 38 6.78 -3.86 -6.67
CA ALA A 38 5.69 -3.78 -5.70
C ALA A 38 4.74 -2.63 -6.04
N ARG A 39 5.28 -1.48 -6.43
CA ARG A 39 4.50 -0.32 -6.88
C ARG A 39 3.68 -0.63 -8.13
N GLU A 40 4.27 -1.27 -9.13
CA GLU A 40 3.55 -1.66 -10.35
C GLU A 40 2.41 -2.64 -10.04
N ARG A 41 2.67 -3.67 -9.22
CA ARG A 41 1.65 -4.62 -8.78
C ARG A 41 0.53 -3.92 -8.00
N LEU A 42 0.86 -3.01 -7.09
CA LEU A 42 -0.12 -2.25 -6.32
C LEU A 42 -0.96 -1.34 -7.22
N ILE A 43 -0.34 -0.56 -8.11
CA ILE A 43 -1.05 0.32 -9.05
C ILE A 43 -1.97 -0.50 -9.95
N LYS A 44 -1.49 -1.61 -10.51
CA LYS A 44 -2.28 -2.49 -11.37
C LYS A 44 -3.50 -3.03 -10.62
N THR A 45 -3.30 -3.58 -9.44
CA THR A 45 -4.38 -4.11 -8.61
C THR A 45 -5.37 -3.01 -8.20
N LEU A 46 -4.88 -1.82 -7.84
CA LEU A 46 -5.71 -0.68 -7.47
C LEU A 46 -6.60 -0.22 -8.65
N VAL A 47 -6.01 -0.06 -9.84
CA VAL A 47 -6.74 0.31 -11.05
C VAL A 47 -7.79 -0.74 -11.40
N LEU A 48 -7.43 -2.02 -11.40
CA LEU A 48 -8.37 -3.11 -11.71
C LEU A 48 -9.50 -3.20 -10.68
N SER A 49 -9.19 -2.98 -9.40
CA SER A 49 -10.16 -3.00 -8.30
C SER A 49 -11.13 -1.83 -8.40
N ILE A 50 -10.65 -0.61 -8.70
CA ILE A 50 -11.49 0.57 -8.92
C ILE A 50 -12.40 0.36 -10.13
N LEU A 51 -11.84 -0.14 -11.23
CA LEU A 51 -12.61 -0.36 -12.46
C LEU A 51 -13.69 -1.45 -12.24
N GLY A 52 -13.33 -2.55 -11.59
CA GLY A 52 -14.25 -3.63 -11.23
C GLY A 52 -15.35 -3.16 -10.26
N ALA A 53 -14.98 -2.44 -9.19
CA ALA A 53 -15.93 -1.86 -8.25
C ALA A 53 -16.90 -0.89 -8.93
N GLY A 54 -16.39 -0.04 -9.84
CA GLY A 54 -17.22 0.87 -10.64
C GLY A 54 -18.19 0.14 -11.57
N ALA A 55 -17.73 -0.91 -12.26
CA ALA A 55 -18.58 -1.73 -13.12
C ALA A 55 -19.69 -2.44 -12.33
N ILE A 56 -19.37 -3.01 -11.16
CA ILE A 56 -20.35 -3.62 -10.26
C ILE A 56 -21.36 -2.58 -9.78
N LEU A 57 -20.90 -1.38 -9.38
CA LEU A 57 -21.79 -0.30 -8.94
C LEU A 57 -22.75 0.13 -10.05
N LEU A 58 -22.27 0.35 -11.27
CA LEU A 58 -23.11 0.69 -12.42
C LEU A 58 -24.14 -0.42 -12.73
N CYS A 59 -23.74 -1.69 -12.63
CA CYS A 59 -24.64 -2.82 -12.79
C CYS A 59 -25.74 -2.81 -11.71
N LEU A 60 -25.36 -2.63 -10.43
CA LEU A 60 -26.28 -2.52 -9.31
C LEU A 60 -27.29 -1.38 -9.50
N LEU A 61 -26.82 -0.20 -9.94
CA LEU A 61 -27.68 0.96 -10.21
C LEU A 61 -28.64 0.70 -11.37
N THR A 62 -28.19 0.02 -12.42
CA THR A 62 -29.04 -0.33 -13.57
C THR A 62 -30.12 -1.34 -13.16
N VAL A 63 -29.76 -2.37 -12.38
CA VAL A 63 -30.69 -3.34 -11.82
C VAL A 63 -31.69 -2.66 -10.89
N ALA A 64 -31.20 -1.81 -9.99
CA ALA A 64 -32.01 -1.00 -9.08
C ALA A 64 -33.07 -0.18 -9.82
N LEU A 65 -32.65 0.54 -10.85
CA LEU A 65 -33.54 1.31 -11.71
C LEU A 65 -34.58 0.40 -12.38
N GLY A 66 -34.16 -0.75 -12.92
CA GLY A 66 -35.06 -1.74 -13.51
C GLY A 66 -36.13 -2.21 -12.53
N VAL A 67 -35.75 -2.53 -11.29
CA VAL A 67 -36.68 -2.92 -10.22
C VAL A 67 -37.68 -1.80 -9.92
N VAL A 68 -37.21 -0.57 -9.77
CA VAL A 68 -38.09 0.59 -9.51
C VAL A 68 -39.07 0.83 -10.64
N LEU A 69 -38.66 0.64 -11.89
CA LEU A 69 -39.53 0.84 -13.05
C LEU A 69 -40.64 -0.22 -13.15
N MET A 70 -40.40 -1.45 -12.69
CA MET A 70 -41.43 -2.51 -12.62
C MET A 70 -42.46 -2.28 -11.52
N ILE A 71 -42.14 -1.47 -10.51
CA ILE A 71 -43.06 -1.16 -9.42
C ILE A 71 -44.05 -0.07 -9.85
N ASP A 72 -45.30 -0.21 -9.41
CA ASP A 72 -46.36 0.75 -9.63
C ASP A 72 -45.95 2.18 -9.21
N PRO A 73 -46.33 3.22 -9.98
CA PRO A 73 -45.92 4.60 -9.73
C PRO A 73 -46.18 5.09 -8.30
N ALA A 74 -47.27 4.62 -7.68
CA ALA A 74 -47.64 4.97 -6.32
C ALA A 74 -46.60 4.52 -5.26
N TYR A 75 -45.89 3.42 -5.51
CA TYR A 75 -44.93 2.84 -4.56
C TYR A 75 -43.47 3.06 -4.94
N ARG A 76 -43.18 3.67 -6.09
CA ARG A 76 -41.80 3.92 -6.56
C ARG A 76 -40.96 4.69 -5.56
N LEU A 77 -41.53 5.70 -4.89
CA LEU A 77 -40.81 6.47 -3.87
C LEU A 77 -40.37 5.58 -2.70
N VAL A 78 -41.27 4.73 -2.21
CA VAL A 78 -40.98 3.78 -1.12
C VAL A 78 -39.92 2.77 -1.56
N ALA A 79 -40.02 2.28 -2.80
CA ALA A 79 -39.03 1.37 -3.38
C ALA A 79 -37.63 2.00 -3.45
N VAL A 80 -37.52 3.24 -3.95
CA VAL A 80 -36.25 3.99 -4.02
C VAL A 80 -35.65 4.21 -2.64
N ILE A 81 -36.46 4.61 -1.65
CA ILE A 81 -35.99 4.81 -0.28
C ILE A 81 -35.50 3.50 0.34
N GLY A 82 -36.26 2.42 0.18
CA GLY A 82 -35.89 1.10 0.69
C GLY A 82 -34.60 0.57 0.07
N LEU A 83 -34.45 0.73 -1.24
CA LEU A 83 -33.23 0.34 -1.95
C LEU A 83 -32.03 1.20 -1.55
N GLY A 84 -32.23 2.51 -1.41
CA GLY A 84 -31.21 3.44 -0.91
C GLY A 84 -30.74 3.09 0.50
N ALA A 85 -31.67 2.77 1.41
CA ALA A 85 -31.34 2.29 2.75
C ALA A 85 -30.54 0.97 2.70
N GLY A 86 -30.93 0.02 1.83
CA GLY A 86 -30.20 -1.23 1.63
C GLY A 86 -28.76 -1.00 1.14
N PHE A 87 -28.57 -0.12 0.16
CA PHE A 87 -27.23 0.24 -0.31
C PHE A 87 -26.40 0.97 0.74
N LEU A 88 -27.01 1.83 1.56
CA LEU A 88 -26.31 2.47 2.68
C LEU A 88 -25.82 1.46 3.71
N ILE A 89 -26.64 0.46 4.07
CA ILE A 89 -26.25 -0.60 5.00
C ILE A 89 -25.12 -1.45 4.41
N LEU A 90 -25.23 -1.84 3.14
CA LEU A 90 -24.15 -2.57 2.45
C LEU A 90 -22.85 -1.77 2.39
N GLY A 91 -22.93 -0.48 2.06
CA GLY A 91 -21.78 0.42 2.04
C GLY A 91 -21.13 0.54 3.41
N ALA A 92 -21.92 0.77 4.45
CA ALA A 92 -21.43 0.83 5.83
C ALA A 92 -20.77 -0.49 6.28
N GLY A 93 -21.35 -1.64 5.92
CA GLY A 93 -20.77 -2.95 6.19
C GLY A 93 -19.44 -3.17 5.48
N CYS A 94 -19.33 -2.76 4.20
CA CYS A 94 -18.09 -2.83 3.44
C CYS A 94 -17.00 -1.94 4.06
N LEU A 95 -17.33 -0.69 4.43
CA LEU A 95 -16.41 0.22 5.12
C LEU A 95 -15.96 -0.37 6.48
N ALA A 96 -16.89 -0.94 7.24
CA ALA A 96 -16.57 -1.57 8.52
C ALA A 96 -15.64 -2.77 8.34
N PHE A 97 -15.86 -3.61 7.32
CA PHE A 97 -15.01 -4.76 7.01
C PHE A 97 -13.60 -4.33 6.59
N VAL A 98 -13.48 -3.33 5.73
CA VAL A 98 -12.17 -2.75 5.35
C VAL A 98 -11.46 -2.17 6.57
N TRP A 99 -12.19 -1.44 7.42
CA TRP A 99 -11.60 -0.86 8.63
C TRP A 99 -11.17 -1.92 9.63
N GLN A 100 -11.92 -3.02 9.77
CA GLN A 100 -11.52 -4.17 10.59
C GLN A 100 -10.28 -4.85 10.01
N GLY A 101 -10.21 -5.03 8.69
CA GLY A 101 -9.01 -5.53 8.00
C GLY A 101 -7.79 -4.66 8.28
N MET A 102 -7.92 -3.34 8.13
CA MET A 102 -6.82 -2.40 8.43
C MET A 102 -6.41 -2.37 9.91
N LYS A 103 -7.31 -2.68 10.84
CA LYS A 103 -7.00 -2.76 12.28
C LYS A 103 -6.35 -4.09 12.68
N ASN A 104 -6.67 -5.16 11.97
CA ASN A 104 -6.22 -6.52 12.28
C ASN A 104 -5.03 -6.99 11.44
N ASP A 105 -4.77 -6.36 10.30
CA ASP A 105 -3.56 -6.61 9.53
C ASP A 105 -2.37 -5.90 10.19
N PRO A 106 -1.25 -6.62 10.46
CA PRO A 106 -0.01 -5.96 10.81
C PRO A 106 0.37 -5.05 9.64
N ALA A 107 0.60 -3.77 9.93
CA ALA A 107 0.96 -2.79 8.91
C ALA A 107 2.07 -3.37 8.01
N PRO A 108 1.97 -3.26 6.67
CA PRO A 108 3.06 -3.67 5.81
C PRO A 108 4.30 -2.91 6.28
N PHE A 109 5.39 -3.64 6.55
CA PHE A 109 6.64 -3.14 7.17
C PHE A 109 6.63 -2.91 8.69
N ALA A 110 5.63 -3.36 9.45
CA ALA A 110 5.67 -3.27 10.91
C ALA A 110 6.87 -4.03 11.50
N MET A 111 7.12 -5.26 11.03
CA MET A 111 8.32 -6.01 11.42
C MET A 111 9.61 -5.33 10.96
N THR A 112 9.65 -4.80 9.73
CA THR A 112 10.83 -4.14 9.20
C THR A 112 11.13 -2.82 9.92
N LEU A 113 10.11 -2.07 10.32
CA LEU A 113 10.24 -0.84 11.11
C LEU A 113 10.69 -1.13 12.54
N ASP A 114 10.20 -2.21 13.15
CA ASP A 114 10.66 -2.65 14.47
C ASP A 114 12.10 -3.16 14.44
N GLU A 115 12.50 -3.86 13.38
CA GLU A 115 13.91 -4.25 13.15
C GLU A 115 14.79 -3.02 12.93
N LEU A 116 14.37 -2.03 12.12
CA LEU A 116 15.07 -0.76 11.95
C LEU A 116 15.19 0.03 13.27
N ARG A 117 14.17 -0.04 14.13
CA ARG A 117 14.18 0.59 15.44
C ARG A 117 15.22 -0.05 16.36
N ARG A 118 15.26 -1.38 16.38
CA ARG A 118 16.24 -2.16 17.16
C ARG A 118 17.67 -1.97 16.66
N ASP A 119 17.86 -1.88 15.35
CA ASP A 119 19.19 -1.58 14.78
C ASP A 119 19.64 -0.16 15.11
N ARG A 120 18.72 0.82 15.15
CA ARG A 120 19.04 2.18 15.60
C ARG A 120 19.45 2.22 17.08
N GLU A 121 18.75 1.49 17.95
CA GLU A 121 19.08 1.39 19.39
C GLU A 121 20.40 0.67 19.64
N ARG A 122 20.83 -0.23 18.72
CA ARG A 122 22.14 -0.88 18.79
C ARG A 122 23.28 -0.03 18.23
N LEU A 123 22.97 0.90 17.31
CA LEU A 123 23.95 1.76 16.64
C LEU A 123 24.18 3.11 17.34
N LEU A 124 23.24 3.58 18.15
CA LEU A 124 23.43 4.75 19.02
C LEU A 124 23.58 4.28 20.47
N PRO A 125 24.80 4.27 21.05
CA PRO A 125 24.99 4.02 22.47
C PRO A 125 24.39 5.13 23.35
#